data_AF-A0A1I2ZMF3-F1
#
_entry.id   AF-A0A1I2ZMF3-F1
#
_cell.length_a   1.000
_cell.length_b   1.000
_cell.length_c   1.000
_cell.angle_alpha   90.00
_cell.angle_beta   90.00
_cell.angle_gamma   90.00
#
_symmetry.space_group_name_H-M   'P 1'
#
loop_
_entity.id
_entity.type
_entity.pdbx_description
1 polymer ?
#
loop_
_entity_poly.entity_id
_entity_poly.type
_entity_poly.pdbx_seq_one_letter_code
_entity_poly.pdbx_strand_id
1 'polypeptide(L)' 'MITKEEIDLARKAPWLNLPRVDDEGPENDALFLVGLQIEQLTQQADTDTAIEEAVEAYSTVGLDHDLAETAVMYVKCWG' A
#
# COMPACT_ATOMS: atom_id res chain seq x y z
N MET A 1 -4.09 -11.01 2.54
CA MET A 1 -5.43 -10.45 2.30
C MET A 1 -5.48 -9.17 3.09
N ILE A 2 -5.62 -8.03 2.41
CA ILE A 2 -5.65 -6.71 3.03
C ILE A 2 -6.92 -6.57 3.88
N THR A 3 -6.76 -6.18 5.13
CA THR A 3 -7.84 -5.94 6.10
C THR A 3 -8.09 -4.45 6.30
N LYS A 4 -9.27 -4.11 6.82
CA LYS A 4 -9.62 -2.73 7.17
C LYS A 4 -8.66 -2.14 8.21
N GLU A 5 -8.21 -2.95 9.18
CA GLU A 5 -7.29 -2.49 10.22
C GLU A 5 -5.91 -2.13 9.63
N GLU A 6 -5.38 -2.95 8.72
CA GLU A 6 -4.13 -2.65 8.01
C GLU A 6 -4.26 -1.37 7.17
N ILE A 7 -5.40 -1.15 6.50
CA ILE A 7 -5.66 0.09 5.75
C ILE A 7 -5.70 1.30 6.69
N ASP A 8 -6.45 1.21 7.78
CA ASP A 8 -6.60 2.30 8.77
C ASP A 8 -5.25 2.63 9.43
N LEU A 9 -4.35 1.65 9.54
CA LEU A 9 -3.00 1.81 10.08
C LEU A 9 -2.03 2.40 9.04
N ALA A 10 -2.04 1.87 7.81
CA ALA A 10 -1.24 2.39 6.69
C ALA A 10 -1.57 3.85 6.38
N ARG A 11 -2.83 4.28 6.55
CA ARG A 11 -3.24 5.69 6.40
C ARG A 11 -2.58 6.65 7.39
N LYS A 12 -2.06 6.14 8.49
CA LYS A 12 -1.36 6.93 9.50
C LYS A 12 0.16 6.94 9.25
N ALA A 13 0.63 6.24 8.22
CA ALA A 13 2.04 6.14 7.89
C ALA A 13 2.61 7.54 7.60
N PRO A 14 3.71 7.96 8.26
CA PRO A 14 4.36 9.24 8.03
C PRO A 14 4.79 9.44 6.57
N TRP A 15 5.05 8.34 5.86
CA TRP A 15 5.57 8.36 4.48
C TRP A 15 4.57 8.88 3.45
N LEU A 16 3.28 8.89 3.77
CA LEU A 16 2.26 9.54 2.92
C LEU A 16 2.58 11.03 2.68
N ASN A 17 3.34 11.68 3.57
CA ASN A 17 3.62 13.11 3.49
C ASN A 17 5.12 13.46 3.50
N LEU A 18 6.04 12.52 3.76
CA LEU A 18 7.47 12.80 3.96
C LEU A 18 8.39 11.66 3.45
N PRO A 19 9.58 11.94 2.90
CA PRO A 19 10.57 10.90 2.61
C PRO A 19 11.09 10.29 3.93
N ARG A 20 11.13 8.94 3.96
CA ARG A 20 11.40 8.02 5.09
C ARG A 20 11.94 8.69 6.36
N VAL A 21 11.09 8.68 7.40
CA VAL A 21 11.52 8.77 8.79
C VAL A 21 11.93 7.36 9.20
N ASP A 22 13.10 7.18 9.83
CA ASP A 22 13.46 5.90 10.46
C ASP A 22 12.39 5.56 11.50
N ASP A 23 11.44 4.73 11.12
CA ASP A 23 10.35 4.34 12.00
C ASP A 23 9.90 2.92 11.65
N GLU A 24 10.22 1.97 12.54
CA GLU A 24 9.72 0.59 12.56
C GLU A 24 8.29 0.55 13.14
N GLY A 25 7.52 1.61 12.90
CA GLY A 25 6.16 1.78 13.38
C GLY A 25 5.19 0.84 12.63
N PRO A 26 4.15 0.34 13.31
CA PRO A 26 3.20 -0.59 12.71
C PRO A 26 2.43 0.01 11.52
N GLU A 27 2.39 1.35 11.40
CA GLU A 27 1.86 2.07 10.24
C GLU A 27 2.68 1.85 8.96
N ASN A 28 4.01 1.91 9.06
CA ASN A 28 4.91 1.68 7.93
C ASN A 28 4.94 0.20 7.54
N ASP A 29 4.84 -0.70 8.53
CA ASP A 29 4.69 -2.14 8.28
C ASP A 29 3.38 -2.45 7.54
N ALA A 30 2.27 -1.84 7.96
CA ALA A 30 0.99 -1.98 7.27
C ALA A 30 1.06 -1.43 5.83
N LEU A 31 1.69 -0.27 5.63
CA LEU A 31 1.90 0.31 4.29
C LEU A 31 2.74 -0.63 3.40
N PHE A 32 3.79 -1.23 3.97
CA PHE A 32 4.62 -2.23 3.28
C PHE A 32 3.82 -3.46 2.87
N LEU A 33 3.03 -4.03 3.80
CA LEU A 33 2.25 -5.24 3.55
C LEU A 33 1.16 -5.01 2.48
N VAL A 34 0.52 -3.85 2.50
CA VAL A 34 -0.43 -3.43 1.45
C VAL A 34 0.30 -3.35 0.11
N GLY A 35 1.43 -2.64 0.05
CA GLY A 35 2.20 -2.47 -1.17
C GLY A 35 2.72 -3.79 -1.73
N LEU A 36 3.16 -4.71 -0.85
CA LEU A 36 3.67 -6.02 -1.24
C LEU A 36 2.57 -6.89 -1.85
N GLN A 37 1.34 -6.80 -1.34
CA GLN A 37 0.21 -7.51 -1.92
C GLN A 37 -0.18 -6.96 -3.29
N ILE A 38 -0.06 -5.64 -3.51
CA ILE A 38 -0.30 -5.03 -4.83
C ILE A 38 0.83 -5.38 -5.81
N GLU A 39 2.09 -5.35 -5.37
CA GLU A 39 3.24 -5.78 -6.18
C GLU A 39 3.18 -7.28 -6.56
N GLN A 40 2.48 -8.12 -5.81
CA GLN A 40 2.24 -9.50 -6.26
C GLN A 40 1.31 -9.57 -7.48
N LEU A 41 0.38 -8.61 -7.62
CA LEU A 41 -0.50 -8.50 -8.79
C LEU A 41 0.27 -8.00 -10.03
N THR A 42 1.36 -7.24 -9.85
CA THR A 42 2.22 -6.78 -10.97
C THR A 42 2.99 -7.92 -11.65
N GLN A 43 2.98 -9.13 -11.09
CA GLN A 43 3.49 -10.32 -11.78
C GLN A 43 2.56 -10.78 -12.92
N GLN A 44 1.30 -10.34 -12.91
CA GLN A 44 0.26 -10.76 -13.86
C GLN A 44 -0.18 -9.60 -14.78
N ALA A 45 0.01 -8.36 -14.34
CA ALA A 45 -0.34 -7.14 -15.07
C ALA A 45 0.73 -6.04 -14.87
N ASP A 46 0.65 -4.93 -15.60
CA ASP A 46 1.49 -3.77 -15.29
C ASP A 46 1.09 -3.12 -13.95
N THR A 47 1.93 -2.19 -13.45
CA THR A 47 1.72 -1.56 -12.15
C THR A 47 0.38 -0.82 -12.05
N ASP A 48 -0.03 -0.11 -13.10
CA ASP A 48 -1.24 0.71 -13.07
C ASP A 48 -2.47 -0.20 -13.02
N THR A 49 -2.49 -1.26 -13.83
CA THR A 49 -3.54 -2.28 -13.81
C THR A 49 -3.62 -3.00 -12.46
N ALA A 50 -2.48 -3.35 -11.86
CA ALA A 50 -2.43 -3.99 -10.56
C ALA A 50 -3.00 -3.11 -9.43
N ILE A 51 -2.76 -1.79 -9.50
CA ILE A 51 -3.34 -0.81 -8.58
C ILE A 51 -4.85 -0.75 -8.75
N GLU A 52 -5.34 -0.64 -10.00
CA GLU A 52 -6.79 -0.61 -10.28
C GLU A 52 -7.49 -1.88 -9.77
N GLU A 53 -6.94 -3.06 -10.04
CA GLU A 53 -7.49 -4.33 -9.58
C GLU A 53 -7.51 -4.42 -8.05
N ALA A 54 -6.45 -3.97 -7.38
CA ALA A 54 -6.40 -3.94 -5.92
C ALA A 54 -7.43 -2.97 -5.33
N VAL A 55 -7.54 -1.76 -5.89
CA VAL A 55 -8.52 -0.77 -5.44
C VAL A 55 -9.94 -1.28 -5.65
N GLU A 56 -10.24 -1.92 -6.79
CA GLU A 56 -11.56 -2.52 -7.01
C GLU A 56 -11.86 -3.60 -5.95
N ALA A 57 -10.92 -4.51 -5.72
CA ALA A 57 -11.06 -5.62 -4.78
C ALA A 57 -11.21 -5.15 -3.31
N TYR A 58 -10.52 -4.08 -2.92
CA TYR A 58 -10.42 -3.63 -1.53
C TYR A 58 -11.08 -2.27 -1.24
N SER A 59 -11.82 -1.71 -2.21
CA SER A 59 -12.61 -0.47 -2.04
C SER A 59 -13.58 -0.54 -0.86
N THR A 60 -14.20 -1.71 -0.64
CA THR A 60 -15.17 -1.94 0.44
C THR A 60 -14.56 -1.87 1.85
N VAL A 61 -13.25 -2.12 1.96
CA VAL A 61 -12.50 -2.00 3.21
C VAL A 61 -11.71 -0.68 3.28
N GLY A 62 -11.86 0.17 2.27
CA GLY A 62 -11.36 1.55 2.27
C GLY A 62 -10.00 1.73 1.61
N LEU A 63 -9.54 0.82 0.74
CA LEU A 63 -8.37 1.08 -0.10
C LEU A 63 -8.76 2.08 -1.19
N ASP A 64 -8.01 3.18 -1.30
CA ASP A 64 -8.14 4.16 -2.38
C ASP A 64 -6.88 4.18 -3.25
N HIS A 65 -6.99 4.88 -4.38
CA HIS A 65 -5.92 4.95 -5.38
C HIS A 65 -4.66 5.60 -4.81
N ASP A 66 -4.80 6.70 -4.07
CA ASP A 66 -3.67 7.44 -3.49
C ASP A 66 -2.87 6.58 -2.51
N LEU A 67 -3.55 5.82 -1.64
CA LEU A 67 -2.89 4.92 -0.70
C LEU A 67 -2.25 3.74 -1.42
N ALA A 68 -2.91 3.18 -2.44
CA ALA A 68 -2.40 2.06 -3.22
C ALA A 68 -1.12 2.44 -4.00
N GLU A 69 -1.12 3.56 -4.69
CA GLU A 69 0.07 4.12 -5.36
C GLU A 69 1.20 4.34 -4.36
N THR A 70 0.89 4.97 -3.23
CA THR A 70 1.90 5.24 -2.20
C THR A 70 2.48 3.95 -1.64
N ALA A 71 1.65 2.94 -1.37
CA ALA A 71 2.11 1.65 -0.88
C ALA A 71 3.03 0.93 -1.89
N VAL A 72 2.69 0.97 -3.18
CA VAL A 72 3.54 0.42 -4.25
C VAL A 72 4.87 1.16 -4.34
N MET A 73 4.86 2.49 -4.33
CA MET A 73 6.10 3.28 -4.33
C MET A 73 6.94 2.99 -3.08
N TYR A 74 6.29 2.81 -1.92
CA TYR A 74 6.98 2.50 -0.68
C TYR A 74 7.78 1.21 -0.79
N VAL A 75 7.18 0.16 -1.35
CA VAL A 75 7.87 -1.11 -1.61
C VAL A 75 8.98 -0.93 -2.65
N LYS A 76 8.75 -0.21 -3.75
CA LYS A 76 9.80 -0.02 -4.78
C LYS A 76 11.01 0.75 -4.28
N CYS A 77 10.84 1.66 -3.34
CA CYS A 77 11.94 2.44 -2.78
C CYS A 77 12.72 1.67 -1.69
N TRP A 78 12.13 0.65 -1.06
CA TRP A 78 12.66 0.10 0.20
C TRP A 78 12.55 -1.43 0.39
N GLY A 79 11.91 -2.15 -0.54
CA GLY A 79 11.78 -3.61 -0.58
C GLY A 79 12.91 -4.31 -1.33
#